data_AF-U7GEL1-F1
#
_entry.id   AF-U7GEL1-F1
#
_cell.length_a   1.000
_cell.length_b   1.000
_cell.length_c   1.000
_cell.angle_alpha   90.00
_cell.angle_beta   90.00
_cell.angle_gamma   90.00
#
_symmetry.space_group_name_H-M   'P 1'
#
loop_
_entity.id
_entity.type
_entity.pdbx_description
1 polymer ?
#
loop_
_entity_poly.entity_id
_entity_poly.type
_entity_poly.pdbx_seq_one_letter_code
_entity_poly.pdbx_strand_id
1 'polypeptide(L)' 'MPFSPKHLAELNLLLQFPSTSTQEGIKVHAHSAAPETVKAAETLFAKGLISQMDGGYLTPMGCEAVELTQKLQAMIAEP' A
#
# COMPACT_ATOMS: atom_id res chain seq x y z
N MET A 1 -13.29 3.47 15.30
CA MET A 1 -11.92 3.51 15.87
C MET A 1 -11.06 4.35 14.95
N PRO A 2 -10.25 5.29 15.45
CA PRO A 2 -9.30 6.05 14.63
C PRO A 2 -8.23 5.12 14.04
N PHE A 3 -7.65 5.49 12.90
CA PHE A 3 -6.55 4.74 12.31
C PHE A 3 -5.37 4.71 13.27
N SER A 4 -4.90 3.52 13.62
CA SER A 4 -3.65 3.36 14.37
C SER A 4 -2.46 3.75 13.48
N PRO A 5 -1.32 4.16 14.05
CA PRO A 5 -0.12 4.49 13.27
C PRO A 5 0.32 3.35 12.33
N LYS A 6 0.05 2.09 12.70
CA LYS A 6 0.24 0.93 11.82
C LYS A 6 -0.65 0.96 10.58
N HIS A 7 -1.94 1.26 10.74
CA HIS A 7 -2.87 1.36 9.61
C HIS A 7 -2.52 2.57 8.73
N LEU A 8 -2.09 3.68 9.33
CA LEU A 8 -1.58 4.81 8.57
C LEU A 8 -0.33 4.45 7.76
N ALA A 9 0.59 3.66 8.32
CA ALA A 9 1.76 3.16 7.59
C ALA A 9 1.36 2.22 6.45
N GLU A 10 0.36 1.36 6.65
CA GLU A 10 -0.22 0.52 5.58
C GLU A 10 -0.84 1.35 4.46
N LEU A 11 -1.66 2.37 4.79
CA LEU A 11 -2.23 3.28 3.80
C LEU A 11 -1.14 4.06 3.06
N ASN A 12 -0.14 4.58 3.78
CA ASN A 12 0.95 5.33 3.18
C ASN A 12 1.80 4.46 2.25
N LEU A 13 2.03 3.19 2.62
CA LEU A 13 2.64 2.21 1.75
C LEU A 13 1.78 1.94 0.50
N LEU A 14 0.46 1.78 0.66
CA LEU A 14 -0.48 1.63 -0.47
C LEU A 14 -0.42 2.84 -1.42
N LEU A 15 -0.35 4.06 -0.89
CA LEU A 15 -0.23 5.28 -1.69
C LEU A 15 1.07 5.39 -2.50
N GLN A 16 2.14 4.74 -2.03
CA GLN A 16 3.39 4.70 -2.77
C GLN A 16 3.31 3.81 -4.02
N PHE A 17 2.32 2.91 -4.14
CA PHE A 17 2.10 2.14 -5.37
C PHE A 17 1.59 3.03 -6.53
N PRO A 18 2.01 2.81 -7.78
CA PRO A 18 1.59 3.63 -8.90
C PRO A 18 0.25 3.10 -9.40
N SER A 19 -0.81 3.86 -9.17
CA SER A 19 -2.17 3.43 -9.51
C SER A 19 -2.48 3.33 -10.99
N THR A 20 -1.56 3.73 -11.86
CA THR A 20 -1.83 3.87 -13.29
C THR A 20 -1.58 2.62 -14.11
N SER A 21 -1.10 1.53 -13.51
CA SER A 21 -1.05 0.28 -14.25
C SER A 21 -1.14 -0.93 -13.34
N THR A 22 -2.26 -1.63 -13.47
CA THR A 22 -2.41 -3.05 -13.14
C THR A 22 -1.31 -3.93 -13.77
N GLN A 23 -0.52 -3.38 -14.71
CA GLN A 23 0.64 -4.01 -15.36
C GLN A 23 2.02 -3.49 -14.90
N GLU A 24 2.12 -2.40 -14.15
CA GLU A 24 3.39 -1.86 -13.64
C GLU A 24 3.42 -2.04 -12.13
N GLY A 25 3.81 -3.23 -11.67
CA GLY A 25 4.09 -3.45 -10.26
C GLY A 25 5.17 -2.46 -9.80
N ILE A 26 4.97 -1.81 -8.65
CA ILE A 26 6.12 -1.20 -7.98
C ILE A 26 6.99 -2.32 -7.46
N LYS A 27 8.25 -2.32 -7.84
CA LYS A 27 9.26 -3.06 -7.08
C LYS A 27 9.53 -2.23 -5.83
N VAL A 28 8.84 -2.54 -4.72
CA VAL A 28 9.30 -2.06 -3.43
C VAL A 28 10.66 -2.70 -3.23
N HIS A 29 11.75 -1.92 -3.34
CA HIS A 29 13.05 -2.44 -2.96
C HIS A 29 13.05 -2.54 -1.44
N ALA A 30 12.68 -3.70 -0.88
CA ALA A 30 12.64 -3.91 0.57
C ALA A 30 14.00 -3.64 1.23
N HIS A 31 15.09 -3.65 0.45
CA HIS A 31 16.42 -3.26 0.91
C HIS A 31 16.57 -1.77 1.27
N SER A 32 15.72 -0.88 0.74
CA SER A 32 15.75 0.56 1.02
C SER A 32 14.55 1.05 1.82
N ALA A 33 13.62 0.16 2.15
CA ALA A 33 12.40 0.49 2.87
C ALA A 33 12.62 0.42 4.39
N ALA A 34 12.01 1.35 5.14
CA ALA A 34 12.10 1.36 6.60
C ALA A 34 11.49 0.07 7.20
N PRO A 35 11.96 -0.41 8.37
CA PRO A 35 11.41 -1.61 9.02
C PRO A 35 9.91 -1.51 9.31
N GLU A 36 9.39 -0.30 9.48
CA GLU A 36 7.96 -0.02 9.61
C GLU A 36 7.19 -0.30 8.31
N THR A 37 7.80 0.02 7.17
CA THR A 37 7.27 -0.25 5.84
C THR A 37 7.24 -1.75 5.56
N VAL A 38 8.28 -2.48 5.93
CA VAL A 38 8.32 -3.95 5.79
C VAL A 38 7.20 -4.59 6.60
N LYS A 39 7.00 -4.15 7.85
CA LYS A 39 5.94 -4.68 8.72
C LYS A 39 4.53 -4.36 8.21
N ALA A 40 4.34 -3.19 7.61
CA ALA A 40 3.11 -2.84 6.92
C ALA A 40 2.89 -3.73 5.69
N ALA A 41 3.93 -3.95 4.88
CA ALA A 41 3.87 -4.86 3.73
C ALA A 41 3.50 -6.29 4.14
N GLU A 42 4.14 -6.85 5.18
CA GLU A 42 3.80 -8.17 5.72
C GLU A 42 2.33 -8.26 6.15
N THR A 43 1.80 -7.21 6.77
CA THR A 43 0.40 -7.16 7.21
C THR A 43 -0.56 -7.11 6.01
N LEU A 44 -0.24 -6.31 4.99
CA LEU A 44 -0.98 -6.25 3.73
C LEU A 44 -0.91 -7.58 2.97
N PHE A 45 0.22 -8.27 3.02
CA PHE A 45 0.43 -9.59 2.42
C PHE A 45 -0.42 -10.65 3.14
N ALA A 46 -0.40 -10.65 4.47
CA ALA A 46 -1.26 -11.52 5.28
C ALA A 46 -2.76 -11.28 5.01
N LYS A 47 -3.14 -10.07 4.63
CA LYS A 47 -4.49 -9.70 4.18
C LYS A 47 -4.79 -10.05 2.71
N GLY A 48 -3.79 -10.46 1.93
CA GLY A 48 -3.92 -10.80 0.51
C GLY A 48 -4.01 -9.59 -0.43
N LEU A 49 -3.61 -8.40 0.02
CA LEU A 49 -3.61 -7.17 -0.79
C LEU A 49 -2.36 -7.05 -1.66
N ILE A 50 -1.23 -7.64 -1.24
CA ILE A 50 -0.02 -7.73 -2.04
C ILE A 50 0.32 -9.19 -2.30
N SER A 51 0.91 -9.46 -3.46
CA SER A 51 1.28 -10.81 -3.92
C SER A 51 2.63 -11.28 -3.36
N GLN A 52 3.46 -10.36 -2.87
CA GLN A 52 4.75 -10.67 -2.25
C GLN A 52 4.99 -9.78 -1.03
N MET A 53 5.55 -10.36 0.03
CA MET A 53 5.99 -9.64 1.25
C MET A 53 6.98 -8.51 0.94
N ASP A 54 7.76 -8.65 -0.13
CA ASP A 54 8.73 -7.66 -0.62
C ASP A 54 8.09 -6.56 -1.49
N GLY A 55 6.76 -6.47 -1.55
CA GLY A 55 6.04 -5.47 -2.35
C GLY A 55 6.28 -5.63 -3.84
N GLY A 56 6.07 -6.84 -4.37
CA GLY A 56 6.22 -7.14 -5.79
C GLY A 56 5.04 -6.66 -6.65
N TYR A 57 3.87 -7.28 -6.47
CA TYR A 57 2.67 -6.95 -7.25
C TYR A 57 1.48 -6.75 -6.34
N LEU A 58 0.60 -5.79 -6.68
CA LEU A 58 -0.71 -5.70 -6.07
C LEU A 58 -1.57 -6.85 -6.58
N THR A 59 -2.32 -7.48 -5.69
CA THR A 59 -3.42 -8.36 -6.10
C THR A 59 -4.56 -7.49 -6.64
N PRO A 60 -5.55 -8.05 -7.36
CA PRO A 60 -6.74 -7.30 -7.76
C PRO A 60 -7.40 -6.57 -6.56
N MET A 61 -7.50 -7.23 -5.40
CA MET A 61 -8.00 -6.61 -4.17
C MET A 61 -7.08 -5.50 -3.65
N GLY A 62 -5.76 -5.66 -3.77
CA GLY A 62 -4.79 -4.60 -3.45
C GLY A 62 -4.93 -3.38 -4.33
N CYS A 63 -5.17 -3.58 -5.64
CA CYS A 63 -5.38 -2.50 -6.59
C CYS A 63 -6.61 -1.66 -6.20
N GLU A 64 -7.71 -2.31 -5.87
CA GLU A 64 -8.91 -1.63 -5.34
C GLU A 64 -8.61 -0.88 -4.05
N ALA A 65 -7.86 -1.49 -3.12
CA ALA A 65 -7.46 -0.84 -1.88
C ALA A 65 -6.58 0.41 -2.10
N VAL A 66 -5.62 0.36 -3.03
CA VAL A 66 -4.79 1.51 -3.41
C VAL A 66 -5.65 2.62 -4.01
N GLU A 67 -6.52 2.28 -4.95
CA GLU A 67 -7.39 3.27 -5.60
C GLU A 67 -8.32 3.96 -4.59
N LEU A 68 -8.95 3.20 -3.69
CA LEU A 68 -9.76 3.74 -2.61
C LEU A 68 -8.93 4.62 -1.66
N THR A 69 -7.71 4.20 -1.34
CA THR A 69 -6.81 4.96 -0.46
C THR A 69 -6.38 6.27 -1.10
N GLN A 70 -6.06 6.28 -2.40
CA GLN A 70 -5.72 7.50 -3.13
C GLN A 70 -6.92 8.41 -3.30
N LYS A 71 -8.10 7.89 -3.61
CA LYS A 71 -9.36 8.66 -3.65
C LYS A 71 -9.66 9.29 -2.29
N LEU A 72 -9.53 8.50 -1.21
CA LEU A 72 -9.70 9.00 0.14
C LEU A 72 -8.68 10.11 0.40
N GLN A 73 -7.39 9.88 0.16
CA GLN A 73 -6.33 10.86 0.34
C GLN A 73 -6.61 12.15 -0.44
N ALA A 74 -7.01 12.06 -1.71
CA ALA A 74 -7.37 13.22 -2.51
C ALA A 74 -8.51 14.01 -1.86
N MET A 75 -9.57 13.32 -1.41
CA MET A 75 -10.71 13.97 -0.73
C MET A 75 -10.34 14.66 0.60
N ILE A 76 -9.36 14.15 1.35
CA ILE A 76 -8.88 14.79 2.60
C ILE A 76 -7.71 15.76 2.38
N ALA A 77 -7.01 15.67 1.25
CA ALA A 77 -5.90 16.55 0.90
C ALA A 77 -6.35 17.82 0.16
N GLU A 78 -7.57 17.83 -0.40
CA GLU A 78 -8.21 19.05 -0.89
C GLU A 78 -8.65 19.96 0.28
N PRO A 79 -8.23 21.24 0.32
CA PRO A 79 -8.76 22.26 1.22
C PRO A 79 -10.05 22.92 0.71
#